data_AF-A0A256YEU9-F1
#
_entry.id   AF-A0A256YEU9-F1
#
_cell.length_a   1.000
_cell.length_b   1.000
_cell.length_c   1.000
_cell.angle_alpha   90.00
_cell.angle_beta   90.00
_cell.angle_gamma   90.00
#
_symmetry.space_group_name_H-M   'P 1'
#
loop_
_entity.id
_entity.type
_entity.pdbx_description
1 polymer ?
#
loop_
_entity_poly.entity_id
_entity_poly.type
_entity_poly.pdbx_seq_one_letter_code
_entity_poly.pdbx_strand_id
1 'polypeptide(L)'
;MATEPRVLSKVTREFMLSLLAFLPSRNYVLQILRLLYETGGIDIDSFKQMYRGIIDDYVDEILSRLGVFVEKNVVRLRYMSIGWIIASLYDDLFELFKDEDFRKKLGEASGLELTDFFEEWIYVKLDTVFRDPAHGDNAKVVLRQLINKTNVTVQELVDHGLNIGEAYTVGDILKNLGIVEHIDGIIRLSPQIITKVNVLERVLKRLGVIG
;
A
#
# COMPACT_ATOMS: atom_id res chain seq x y z
N MET A 1 -22.83 -1.64 30.70
CA MET A 1 -23.41 -0.28 30.59
C MET A 1 -23.03 0.27 29.23
N ALA A 2 -24.00 0.56 28.37
CA ALA A 2 -23.72 1.28 27.13
C ALA A 2 -23.47 2.75 27.49
N THR A 3 -22.27 3.25 27.23
CA THR A 3 -21.96 4.68 27.30
C THR A 3 -22.75 5.41 26.22
N GLU A 4 -23.56 6.39 26.59
CA GLU A 4 -24.23 7.26 25.63
C GLU A 4 -23.19 7.88 24.67
N PRO A 5 -23.46 7.90 23.35
CA PRO A 5 -22.53 8.48 22.38
C PRO A 5 -22.31 9.95 22.71
N ARG A 6 -21.05 10.30 22.99
CA ARG A 6 -20.64 11.69 23.25
C ARG A 6 -21.00 12.52 22.01
N VAL A 7 -21.89 13.50 22.15
CA VAL A 7 -22.21 14.41 21.05
C VAL A 7 -20.99 15.27 20.78
N LEU A 8 -20.23 14.91 19.75
CA LEU A 8 -19.05 15.64 19.32
C LEU A 8 -19.47 16.99 18.75
N SER A 9 -18.66 18.01 19.00
CA SER A 9 -18.84 19.29 18.30
C SER A 9 -18.73 19.05 16.80
N LYS A 10 -19.47 19.83 16.00
CA LYS A 10 -19.44 19.75 14.53
C LYS A 10 -18.00 19.79 13.99
N VAL A 11 -17.18 20.69 14.52
CA VAL A 11 -15.78 20.87 14.13
C VAL A 11 -14.94 19.62 14.44
N THR A 12 -15.11 19.04 15.63
CA THR A 12 -14.38 17.81 16.01
C THR A 12 -14.76 16.65 15.10
N ARG A 13 -16.05 16.52 14.76
CA ARG A 13 -16.52 15.48 13.84
C ARG A 13 -15.95 15.68 12.44
N GLU A 14 -15.99 16.90 11.90
CA GLU A 14 -15.44 17.21 10.57
C GLU A 14 -13.92 16.96 10.50
N PHE A 15 -13.18 17.32 11.54
CA PHE A 15 -11.76 17.00 11.64
C PHE A 15 -11.51 15.48 11.62
N MET A 16 -12.26 14.72 12.41
CA MET A 16 -12.15 13.25 12.45
C MET A 16 -12.51 12.60 11.11
N LEU A 17 -13.58 13.05 10.46
CA LEU A 17 -13.95 12.58 9.12
C LEU A 17 -12.87 12.93 8.08
N SER A 18 -12.19 14.07 8.25
CA SER A 18 -11.08 14.46 7.39
C SER A 18 -9.91 13.50 7.57
N LEU A 19 -9.54 13.14 8.79
CA LEU A 19 -8.51 12.12 9.05
C LEU A 19 -8.86 10.77 8.41
N LEU A 20 -10.14 10.38 8.43
CA LEU A 20 -10.59 9.16 7.76
C LEU A 20 -10.48 9.24 6.23
N ALA A 21 -10.57 10.43 5.63
CA ALA A 21 -10.36 10.60 4.20
C ALA A 21 -8.89 10.42 3.79
N PHE A 22 -7.95 10.47 4.74
CA PHE A 22 -6.54 10.14 4.52
C PHE A 22 -6.26 8.63 4.62
N LEU A 23 -7.22 7.80 5.03
CA LEU A 23 -7.05 6.35 5.04
C LEU A 23 -6.66 5.83 3.65
N PRO A 24 -5.54 5.08 3.51
CA PRO A 24 -5.07 4.62 2.23
C PRO A 24 -6.15 3.89 1.44
N SER A 25 -6.99 3.07 2.08
CA SER A 25 -8.04 2.31 1.37
C SER A 25 -9.15 3.18 0.75
N ARG A 26 -9.19 4.48 1.06
CA ARG A 26 -10.31 5.36 0.70
C ARG A 26 -9.96 6.42 -0.33
N ASN A 27 -8.68 6.61 -0.65
CA ASN A 27 -8.25 7.71 -1.48
C ASN A 27 -7.09 7.34 -2.41
N TYR A 28 -7.42 6.98 -3.65
CA TYR A 28 -6.43 6.59 -4.66
C TYR A 28 -5.40 7.67 -4.98
N VAL A 29 -5.78 8.95 -4.95
CA VAL A 29 -4.83 10.06 -5.16
C VAL A 29 -3.76 10.03 -4.08
N LEU A 30 -4.16 9.88 -2.82
CA LEU A 30 -3.20 9.83 -1.72
C LEU A 30 -2.38 8.53 -1.73
N GLN A 31 -2.96 7.40 -2.13
CA GLN A 31 -2.19 6.16 -2.36
C GLN A 31 -1.08 6.39 -3.39
N ILE A 32 -1.40 7.01 -4.52
CA ILE A 32 -0.43 7.32 -5.60
C ILE A 32 0.67 8.22 -5.05
N LEU A 33 0.30 9.33 -4.39
CA LEU A 33 1.27 10.27 -3.84
C LEU A 33 2.20 9.58 -2.83
N ARG A 34 1.64 8.78 -1.92
CA ARG A 34 2.43 8.07 -0.91
C ARG A 34 3.34 7.03 -1.55
N LEU A 35 2.86 6.28 -2.54
CA LEU A 35 3.67 5.28 -3.23
C LEU A 35 4.84 5.93 -3.97
N LEU A 36 4.60 7.03 -4.70
CA LEU A 36 5.67 7.78 -5.37
C LEU A 36 6.67 8.41 -4.38
N TYR A 37 6.20 8.85 -3.22
CA TYR A 37 7.04 9.36 -2.13
C TYR A 37 7.99 8.28 -1.58
N GLU A 38 7.46 7.09 -1.28
CA GLU A 38 8.25 5.98 -0.72
C GLU A 38 9.25 5.39 -1.74
N THR A 39 8.87 5.33 -3.01
CA THR A 39 9.65 4.66 -4.06
C THR A 39 10.63 5.59 -4.76
N GLY A 40 10.40 6.91 -4.71
CA GLY A 40 11.12 7.90 -5.49
C GLY A 40 10.78 7.90 -6.99
N GLY A 41 9.97 6.94 -7.43
CA GLY A 41 9.46 6.84 -8.79
C GLY A 41 9.14 5.40 -9.19
N ILE A 42 8.21 5.27 -10.14
CA ILE A 42 7.73 3.98 -10.64
C ILE A 42 7.75 4.02 -12.16
N ASP A 43 8.18 2.94 -12.79
CA ASP A 43 8.06 2.77 -14.23
C ASP A 43 6.61 3.01 -14.71
N ILE A 44 6.45 3.71 -15.83
CA ILE A 44 5.14 4.16 -16.31
C ILE A 44 4.20 3.02 -16.70
N ASP A 45 4.73 1.92 -17.22
CA ASP A 45 3.90 0.77 -17.62
C ASP A 45 3.39 0.06 -16.37
N SER A 46 4.28 -0.14 -15.39
CA SER A 46 3.91 -0.67 -14.06
C SER A 46 2.87 0.22 -13.37
N PHE A 47 3.06 1.54 -13.41
CA PHE A 47 2.13 2.51 -12.82
C PHE A 47 0.74 2.45 -13.45
N LYS A 48 0.68 2.44 -14.80
CA LYS A 48 -0.58 2.33 -15.55
C LYS A 48 -1.30 1.01 -15.30
N GLN A 49 -0.55 -0.09 -15.13
CA GLN A 49 -1.13 -1.38 -14.82
C GLN A 49 -1.76 -1.39 -13.43
N MET A 50 -1.05 -0.89 -12.41
CA MET A 50 -1.55 -0.81 -11.03
C MET A 50 -2.81 0.04 -10.89
N TYR A 51 -2.88 1.16 -11.61
CA TYR A 51 -4.00 2.12 -11.52
C TYR A 51 -4.92 2.12 -12.74
N ARG A 52 -4.97 1.01 -13.47
CA ARG A 52 -5.80 0.86 -14.67
C ARG A 52 -7.28 1.06 -14.33
N GLY A 53 -7.94 1.98 -15.05
CA GLY A 53 -9.35 2.29 -14.83
C GLY A 53 -9.64 3.13 -13.58
N ILE A 54 -8.60 3.52 -12.84
CA ILE A 54 -8.68 4.47 -11.71
C ILE A 54 -8.27 5.86 -12.18
N ILE A 55 -7.21 5.96 -12.99
CA ILE A 55 -6.72 7.24 -13.52
C ILE A 55 -7.49 7.55 -14.80
N ASP A 56 -8.41 8.49 -14.69
CA ASP A 56 -9.02 9.20 -15.82
C ASP A 56 -8.35 10.57 -16.02
N ASP A 57 -8.80 11.31 -17.05
CA ASP A 57 -8.25 12.64 -17.38
C ASP A 57 -8.35 13.62 -16.20
N TYR A 58 -9.38 13.50 -15.37
CA TYR A 58 -9.59 14.36 -14.21
C TYR A 58 -8.60 14.06 -13.08
N VAL A 59 -8.41 12.77 -12.77
CA VAL A 59 -7.41 12.32 -11.79
C VAL A 59 -6.00 12.66 -12.26
N ASP A 60 -5.70 12.50 -13.55
CA ASP A 60 -4.40 12.86 -14.12
C ASP A 60 -4.10 14.37 -13.96
N GLU A 61 -5.08 15.24 -14.25
CA GLU A 61 -4.94 16.69 -14.04
C GLU A 61 -4.65 17.01 -12.56
N ILE A 62 -5.40 16.38 -11.63
CA ILE A 62 -5.18 16.55 -10.19
C ILE A 62 -3.76 16.12 -9.80
N LEU A 63 -3.31 14.94 -10.22
CA LEU A 63 -1.98 14.43 -9.92
C LEU A 63 -0.89 15.36 -10.46
N SER A 64 -1.05 15.87 -11.67
CA SER A 64 -0.13 16.85 -12.26
C SER A 64 -0.04 18.13 -11.43
N ARG A 65 -1.18 18.69 -11.00
CA ARG A 65 -1.23 19.87 -10.11
C ARG A 65 -0.61 19.61 -8.74
N LEU A 66 -0.70 18.38 -8.25
CA LEU A 66 -0.06 17.93 -7.02
C LEU A 66 1.44 17.69 -7.18
N GLY A 67 1.98 17.77 -8.41
CA GLY A 67 3.41 17.68 -8.69
C GLY A 67 3.87 16.30 -9.16
N VAL A 68 2.96 15.42 -9.58
CA VAL A 68 3.29 14.17 -10.28
C VAL A 68 3.70 14.48 -11.71
N PHE A 69 4.77 13.85 -12.19
CA PHE A 69 5.28 14.04 -13.55
C PHE A 69 5.96 12.78 -14.08
N VAL A 70 6.13 12.70 -15.39
CA VAL A 70 6.88 11.61 -16.04
C VAL A 70 8.23 12.14 -16.49
N GLU A 71 9.31 11.45 -16.12
CA GLU A 71 10.66 11.70 -16.61
C GLU A 71 11.31 10.38 -17.00
N LYS A 72 11.75 10.26 -18.26
CA LYS A 72 12.43 9.06 -18.79
C LYS A 72 11.66 7.76 -18.51
N ASN A 73 10.36 7.73 -18.83
CA ASN A 73 9.44 6.61 -18.57
C ASN A 73 9.23 6.26 -17.09
N VAL A 74 9.61 7.14 -16.16
CA VAL A 74 9.36 6.96 -14.72
C VAL A 74 8.39 8.04 -14.25
N VAL A 75 7.28 7.63 -13.66
CA VAL A 75 6.35 8.49 -12.92
C VAL A 75 6.99 8.86 -11.59
N ARG A 76 7.07 10.13 -11.27
CA ARG A 76 7.75 10.68 -10.10
C ARG A 76 6.89 11.72 -9.41
N LEU A 77 7.18 11.96 -8.14
CA LEU A 77 6.63 13.08 -7.38
C LEU A 77 7.69 14.14 -7.19
N ARG A 78 7.39 15.39 -7.55
CA ARG A 78 8.34 16.52 -7.45
C ARG A 78 8.62 16.81 -5.98
N TYR A 79 9.90 16.85 -5.61
CA TYR A 79 10.34 17.24 -4.27
C TYR A 79 9.75 18.61 -3.88
N MET A 80 9.24 18.72 -2.65
CA MET A 80 8.61 19.94 -2.09
C MET A 80 7.37 20.45 -2.85
N SER A 81 6.80 19.66 -3.76
CA SER A 81 5.45 19.94 -4.28
C SER A 81 4.39 19.78 -3.19
N ILE A 82 3.17 20.26 -3.46
CA ILE A 82 2.02 20.07 -2.56
C ILE A 82 1.79 18.58 -2.30
N GLY A 83 1.85 17.74 -3.35
CA GLY A 83 1.71 16.30 -3.21
C GLY A 83 2.82 15.67 -2.36
N TRP A 84 4.06 16.18 -2.46
CA TRP A 84 5.18 15.71 -1.62
C TRP A 84 4.93 15.99 -0.14
N ILE A 85 4.47 17.20 0.19
CA ILE A 85 4.15 17.61 1.57
C ILE A 85 2.99 16.77 2.12
N ILE A 86 1.95 16.56 1.30
CA ILE A 86 0.81 15.71 1.67
C ILE A 86 1.28 14.26 1.91
N ALA A 87 2.14 13.72 1.05
CA ALA A 87 2.67 12.37 1.19
C ALA A 87 3.58 12.20 2.41
N SER A 88 4.31 13.25 2.84
CA SER A 88 5.12 13.19 4.06
C SER A 88 4.27 13.20 5.33
N LEU A 89 3.08 13.84 5.32
CA LEU A 89 2.16 13.81 6.47
C LEU A 89 1.69 12.38 6.81
N TYR A 90 1.80 11.44 5.88
CA TYR A 90 1.46 10.05 6.15
C TYR A 90 2.33 9.45 7.25
N ASP A 91 3.60 9.85 7.39
CA ASP A 91 4.46 9.32 8.45
C ASP A 91 3.90 9.68 9.84
N ASP A 92 3.43 10.92 10.00
CA ASP A 92 2.77 11.38 11.22
C ASP A 92 1.41 10.68 11.43
N LEU A 93 0.65 10.47 10.35
CA LEU A 93 -0.62 9.74 10.41
C LEU A 93 -0.41 8.26 10.76
N PHE A 94 0.62 7.60 10.22
CA PHE A 94 0.97 6.23 10.62
C PHE A 94 1.21 6.18 12.12
N GLU A 95 1.92 7.15 12.68
CA GLU A 95 2.23 7.18 14.10
C GLU A 95 1.02 7.45 14.97
N LEU A 96 0.16 8.39 14.57
CA LEU A 96 -1.10 8.65 15.25
C LEU A 96 -2.01 7.41 15.24
N PHE A 97 -2.09 6.72 14.11
CA PHE A 97 -2.92 5.53 13.97
C PHE A 97 -2.27 4.25 14.49
N LYS A 98 -1.04 4.25 15.02
CA LYS A 98 -0.49 3.12 15.79
C LYS A 98 -1.14 2.99 17.17
N ASP A 99 -1.63 4.09 17.72
CA ASP A 99 -2.33 4.12 19.01
C ASP A 99 -3.72 3.47 18.91
N GLU A 100 -3.91 2.36 19.64
CA GLU A 100 -5.17 1.62 19.66
C GLU A 100 -6.32 2.41 20.29
N ASP A 101 -6.05 3.18 21.34
CA ASP A 101 -7.05 4.02 22.00
C ASP A 101 -7.51 5.14 21.07
N PHE A 102 -6.58 5.72 20.30
CA PHE A 102 -6.91 6.71 19.28
C PHE A 102 -7.82 6.09 18.21
N ARG A 103 -7.42 4.95 17.63
CA ARG A 103 -8.23 4.24 16.62
C ARG A 103 -9.61 3.88 17.14
N LYS A 104 -9.72 3.39 18.38
CA LYS A 104 -10.99 3.02 19.00
C LYS A 104 -11.91 4.23 19.15
N LYS A 105 -11.41 5.35 19.66
CA LYS A 105 -12.20 6.59 19.81
C LYS A 105 -12.65 7.15 18.46
N LEU A 106 -11.75 7.14 17.47
CA LEU A 106 -12.08 7.59 16.11
C LEU A 106 -13.11 6.65 15.46
N GLY A 107 -13.01 5.35 15.71
CA GLY A 107 -13.95 4.34 15.26
C GLY A 107 -15.34 4.52 15.88
N GLU A 108 -15.42 4.70 17.20
CA GLU A 108 -16.65 5.02 17.93
C GLU A 108 -17.33 6.30 17.40
N ALA A 109 -16.53 7.33 17.13
CA ALA A 109 -17.02 8.61 16.61
C ALA A 109 -17.55 8.54 15.17
N SER A 110 -17.02 7.61 14.37
CA SER A 110 -17.34 7.48 12.96
C SER A 110 -18.26 6.31 12.63
N GLY A 111 -18.49 5.40 13.59
CA GLY A 111 -19.23 4.15 13.39
C GLY A 111 -18.46 3.12 12.56
N LEU A 112 -17.13 3.22 12.53
CA LEU A 112 -16.25 2.37 11.72
C LEU A 112 -15.30 1.58 12.60
N GLU A 113 -15.03 0.33 12.24
CA GLU A 113 -13.92 -0.42 12.81
C GLU A 113 -12.64 -0.01 12.07
N LEU A 114 -11.67 0.55 12.80
CA LEU A 114 -10.43 1.06 12.24
C LEU A 114 -9.27 0.12 12.55
N THR A 115 -8.61 -0.34 11.51
CA THR A 115 -7.37 -1.10 11.60
C THR A 115 -6.17 -0.17 11.76
N ASP A 116 -5.02 -0.75 12.13
CA ASP A 116 -3.75 -0.05 12.04
C ASP A 116 -3.51 0.45 10.61
N PHE A 117 -3.04 1.69 10.47
CA PHE A 117 -2.88 2.34 9.17
C PHE A 117 -1.82 1.64 8.32
N PHE A 118 -0.78 1.09 8.95
CA PHE A 118 0.25 0.31 8.26
C PHE A 118 -0.35 -1.00 7.74
N GLU A 119 -1.16 -1.70 8.53
CA GLU A 119 -1.91 -2.86 8.05
C GLU A 119 -2.79 -2.54 6.85
N GLU A 120 -3.52 -1.42 6.91
CA GLU A 120 -4.35 -0.95 5.79
C GLU A 120 -3.52 -0.60 4.55
N TRP A 121 -2.35 0.01 4.74
CA TRP A 121 -1.44 0.34 3.65
C TRP A 121 -0.88 -0.89 2.94
N ILE A 122 -0.48 -1.92 3.71
CA ILE A 122 -0.05 -3.20 3.14
C ILE A 122 -1.21 -3.88 2.41
N TYR A 123 -2.42 -3.84 2.96
CA TYR A 123 -3.62 -4.36 2.30
C TYR A 123 -3.81 -3.72 0.92
N VAL A 124 -3.78 -2.39 0.83
CA VAL A 124 -3.99 -1.66 -0.43
C VAL A 124 -2.92 -1.99 -1.47
N LYS A 125 -1.65 -2.06 -1.07
CA LYS A 125 -0.54 -2.43 -1.96
C LYS A 125 -0.75 -3.82 -2.56
N LEU A 126 -1.10 -4.79 -1.73
CA LEU A 126 -1.28 -6.17 -2.17
C LEU A 126 -2.56 -6.38 -2.97
N ASP A 127 -3.66 -5.75 -2.56
CA ASP A 127 -4.94 -5.78 -3.29
C ASP A 127 -4.77 -5.21 -4.70
N THR A 128 -4.01 -4.13 -4.86
CA THR A 128 -3.66 -3.57 -6.17
C THR A 128 -2.96 -4.59 -7.06
N VAL A 129 -1.96 -5.33 -6.54
CA VAL A 129 -1.26 -6.37 -7.31
C VAL A 129 -2.15 -7.57 -7.60
N PHE A 130 -2.97 -8.00 -6.64
CA PHE A 130 -3.79 -9.20 -6.81
C PHE A 130 -4.93 -9.02 -7.81
N ARG A 131 -5.33 -7.78 -8.06
CA ARG A 131 -6.31 -7.43 -9.10
C ARG A 131 -5.70 -7.42 -10.49
N ASP A 132 -4.38 -7.45 -10.63
CA ASP A 132 -3.72 -7.53 -11.91
C ASP A 132 -3.86 -8.94 -12.52
N PRO A 133 -4.57 -9.09 -13.66
CA PRO A 133 -4.77 -10.38 -14.30
C PRO A 133 -3.48 -11.04 -14.79
N ALA A 134 -2.42 -10.25 -15.04
CA ALA A 134 -1.16 -10.78 -15.56
C ALA A 134 -0.26 -11.35 -14.48
N HIS A 135 -0.26 -10.75 -13.28
CA HIS A 135 0.75 -11.02 -12.25
C HIS A 135 0.17 -11.36 -10.87
N GLY A 136 -1.13 -11.17 -10.66
CA GLY A 136 -1.76 -11.30 -9.34
C GLY A 136 -1.62 -12.69 -8.73
N ASP A 137 -1.86 -13.74 -9.50
CA ASP A 137 -1.74 -15.13 -8.97
C ASP A 137 -0.29 -15.53 -8.72
N ASN A 138 0.64 -15.09 -9.57
CA ASN A 138 2.07 -15.31 -9.36
C ASN A 138 2.57 -14.56 -8.11
N ALA A 139 2.08 -13.33 -7.87
CA ALA A 139 2.36 -12.59 -6.63
C ALA A 139 1.87 -13.32 -5.38
N LYS A 140 0.69 -13.95 -5.43
CA LYS A 140 0.18 -14.80 -4.33
C LYS A 140 1.12 -15.98 -4.06
N VAL A 141 1.63 -16.64 -5.11
CA VAL A 141 2.60 -17.75 -4.95
C VAL A 141 3.88 -17.27 -4.26
N VAL A 142 4.46 -16.16 -4.74
CA VAL A 142 5.68 -15.59 -4.15
C VAL A 142 5.47 -15.25 -2.67
N LEU A 143 4.37 -14.56 -2.33
CA LEU A 143 4.09 -14.14 -0.95
C LEU A 143 3.80 -15.32 -0.01
N ARG A 144 3.18 -16.40 -0.50
CA ARG A 144 3.02 -17.66 0.26
C ARG A 144 4.36 -18.25 0.66
N GLN A 145 5.33 -18.26 -0.26
CA GLN A 145 6.67 -18.78 0.04
C GLN A 145 7.41 -17.88 1.04
N LEU A 146 7.30 -16.57 0.86
CA LEU A 146 7.97 -15.58 1.71
C LEU A 146 7.45 -15.57 3.15
N ILE A 147 6.16 -15.84 3.40
CA ILE A 147 5.65 -15.98 4.77
C ILE A 147 6.33 -17.14 5.52
N ASN A 148 6.64 -18.23 4.83
CA ASN A 148 7.22 -19.42 5.45
C ASN A 148 8.73 -19.31 5.68
N LYS A 149 9.46 -18.66 4.76
CA LYS A 149 10.93 -18.67 4.73
C LYS A 149 11.58 -17.28 4.84
N THR A 150 10.81 -16.20 4.81
CA THR A 150 11.25 -14.78 4.73
C THR A 150 12.08 -14.40 3.49
N ASN A 151 12.66 -15.38 2.80
CA ASN A 151 13.34 -15.26 1.52
C ASN A 151 13.08 -16.51 0.67
N VAL A 152 13.20 -16.36 -0.64
CA VAL A 152 13.03 -17.41 -1.64
C VAL A 152 13.90 -17.10 -2.85
N THR A 153 14.52 -18.11 -3.44
CA THR A 153 15.27 -17.97 -4.69
C THR A 153 14.33 -18.02 -5.90
N VAL A 154 14.72 -17.39 -7.01
CA VAL A 154 13.99 -17.51 -8.28
C VAL A 154 13.84 -18.98 -8.70
N GLN A 155 14.85 -19.82 -8.46
CA GLN A 155 14.79 -21.24 -8.77
C GLN A 155 13.71 -21.97 -7.95
N GLU A 156 13.61 -21.70 -6.64
CA GLU A 156 12.53 -22.25 -5.81
C GLU A 156 11.15 -21.82 -6.30
N LEU A 157 10.99 -20.58 -6.78
CA LEU A 157 9.72 -20.12 -7.36
C LEU A 157 9.39 -20.85 -8.67
N VAL A 158 10.42 -21.18 -9.46
CA VAL A 158 10.24 -22.00 -10.67
C VAL A 158 9.77 -23.41 -10.32
N ASP A 159 10.33 -23.99 -9.26
CA ASP A 159 9.89 -25.30 -8.74
C ASP A 159 8.44 -25.24 -8.21
N HIS A 160 7.93 -24.05 -7.90
CA HIS A 160 6.53 -23.78 -7.53
C HIS A 160 5.63 -23.38 -8.72
N GLY A 161 6.11 -23.57 -9.95
CA GLY A 161 5.30 -23.47 -11.17
C GLY A 161 5.33 -22.10 -11.86
N LEU A 162 6.14 -21.16 -11.40
CA LEU A 162 6.41 -19.93 -12.16
C LEU A 162 7.48 -20.21 -13.23
N ASN A 163 7.49 -19.44 -14.31
CA ASN A 163 8.70 -19.36 -15.14
C ASN A 163 9.67 -18.31 -14.58
N ILE A 164 10.93 -18.37 -15.03
CA ILE A 164 12.00 -17.46 -14.56
C ILE A 164 11.59 -16.00 -14.76
N GLY A 165 11.07 -15.64 -15.94
CA GLY A 165 10.64 -14.28 -16.25
C GLY A 165 9.55 -13.78 -15.30
N GLU A 166 8.54 -14.61 -15.04
CA GLU A 166 7.46 -14.30 -14.10
C GLU A 166 7.96 -14.07 -12.68
N ALA A 167 8.88 -14.91 -12.20
CA ALA A 167 9.49 -14.75 -10.88
C ALA A 167 10.23 -13.41 -10.77
N TYR A 168 11.02 -13.05 -11.79
CA TYR A 168 11.70 -11.75 -11.83
C TYR A 168 10.70 -10.59 -11.86
N THR A 169 9.73 -10.61 -12.77
CA THR A 169 8.72 -9.55 -12.93
C THR A 169 7.93 -9.33 -11.64
N VAL A 170 7.44 -10.41 -11.02
CA VAL A 170 6.70 -10.31 -9.76
C VAL A 170 7.59 -9.83 -8.61
N GLY A 171 8.84 -10.29 -8.55
CA GLY A 171 9.83 -9.78 -7.59
C GLY A 171 10.01 -8.28 -7.70
N ASP A 172 10.12 -7.75 -8.93
CA ASP A 172 10.28 -6.32 -9.18
C ASP A 172 9.01 -5.52 -8.87
N ILE A 173 7.82 -6.04 -9.19
CA ILE A 173 6.54 -5.41 -8.81
C ILE A 173 6.44 -5.28 -7.29
N LEU A 174 6.67 -6.38 -6.55
CA LEU A 174 6.60 -6.37 -5.09
C LEU A 174 7.69 -5.49 -4.47
N LYS A 175 8.86 -5.38 -5.11
CA LYS A 175 9.95 -4.48 -4.72
C LYS A 175 9.57 -3.03 -4.90
N ASN A 176 8.94 -2.68 -6.02
CA ASN A 176 8.42 -1.34 -6.28
C ASN A 176 7.31 -0.95 -5.29
N LEU A 177 6.67 -1.90 -4.62
CA LEU A 177 5.74 -1.63 -3.53
C LEU A 177 6.40 -1.57 -2.15
N GLY A 178 7.70 -1.80 -2.06
CA GLY A 178 8.45 -1.89 -0.82
C GLY A 178 8.09 -3.12 0.04
N ILE A 179 7.43 -4.13 -0.54
CA ILE A 179 7.07 -5.37 0.17
C ILE A 179 8.27 -6.31 0.28
N VAL A 180 9.07 -6.36 -0.78
CA VAL A 180 10.26 -7.22 -0.88
C VAL A 180 11.49 -6.43 -1.30
N GLU A 181 12.65 -7.03 -1.10
CA GLU A 181 13.88 -6.71 -1.81
C GLU A 181 14.13 -7.82 -2.83
N HIS A 182 14.67 -7.45 -3.99
CA HIS A 182 15.06 -8.38 -5.04
C HIS A 182 16.50 -8.09 -5.45
N ILE A 183 17.39 -9.02 -5.10
CA ILE A 183 18.85 -8.89 -5.21
C ILE A 183 19.41 -10.24 -5.67
N ASP A 184 20.14 -10.25 -6.79
CA ASP A 184 20.87 -11.41 -7.30
C ASP A 184 20.04 -12.71 -7.40
N GLY A 185 18.79 -12.61 -7.86
CA GLY A 185 17.88 -13.76 -8.01
C GLY A 185 17.31 -14.29 -6.68
N ILE A 186 17.46 -13.54 -5.59
CA ILE A 186 16.83 -13.80 -4.30
C ILE A 186 15.77 -12.72 -4.04
N ILE A 187 14.56 -13.16 -3.74
CA ILE A 187 13.46 -12.31 -3.31
C ILE A 187 13.29 -12.51 -1.80
N ARG A 188 13.31 -11.43 -1.02
CA ARG A 188 13.14 -11.48 0.44
C ARG A 188 12.24 -10.39 0.95
N LEU A 189 11.54 -10.61 2.05
CA LEU A 189 10.74 -9.56 2.67
C LEU A 189 11.61 -8.34 2.99
N SER A 190 11.09 -7.14 2.76
CA SER A 190 11.82 -5.92 3.08
C SER A 190 11.96 -5.76 4.61
N PRO A 191 12.98 -5.02 5.11
CA PRO A 191 13.20 -4.87 6.56
C PRO A 191 11.96 -4.38 7.32
N GLN A 192 11.22 -3.44 6.73
CA GLN A 192 9.98 -2.91 7.32
C GLN A 192 8.89 -3.99 7.45
N ILE A 193 8.81 -4.93 6.51
CA ILE A 193 7.84 -6.03 6.54
C ILE A 193 8.30 -7.13 7.50
N ILE A 194 9.61 -7.43 7.57
CA ILE A 194 10.16 -8.42 8.51
C ILE A 194 9.80 -8.06 9.96
N THR A 195 9.96 -6.80 10.35
CA THR A 195 9.61 -6.35 11.71
C THR A 195 8.13 -6.46 12.04
N LYS A 196 7.27 -6.63 11.02
CA LYS A 196 5.81 -6.68 11.13
C LYS A 196 5.23 -7.85 10.35
N VAL A 197 5.92 -9.00 10.32
CA VAL A 197 5.49 -10.16 9.49
C VAL A 197 4.07 -10.64 9.83
N ASN A 198 3.67 -10.56 11.11
CA ASN A 198 2.31 -10.89 11.55
C ASN A 198 1.25 -9.99 10.90
N VAL A 199 1.59 -8.74 10.57
CA VAL A 199 0.69 -7.83 9.84
C VAL A 199 0.52 -8.33 8.42
N LEU A 200 1.62 -8.68 7.73
CA LEU A 200 1.56 -9.25 6.40
C LEU A 200 0.72 -10.53 6.38
N GLU A 201 0.92 -11.42 7.36
CA GLU A 201 0.16 -12.66 7.49
C GLU A 201 -1.36 -12.39 7.64
N ARG A 202 -1.76 -11.48 8.52
CA ARG A 202 -3.18 -11.08 8.67
C ARG A 202 -3.76 -10.51 7.38
N VAL A 203 -3.00 -9.66 6.68
CA VAL A 203 -3.42 -9.09 5.40
C VAL A 203 -3.61 -10.18 4.34
N LEU A 204 -2.68 -11.14 4.26
CA LEU A 204 -2.78 -12.26 3.32
C LEU A 204 -3.95 -13.19 3.64
N LYS A 205 -4.26 -13.42 4.93
CA LYS A 205 -5.48 -14.12 5.36
C LYS A 205 -6.73 -13.37 4.92
N ARG A 206 -6.78 -12.05 5.17
CA ARG A 206 -7.89 -11.18 4.77
C ARG A 206 -8.12 -11.18 3.26
N LEU A 207 -7.05 -11.24 2.47
CA LEU A 207 -7.10 -11.31 1.01
C LEU A 207 -7.31 -12.74 0.46
N GLY A 208 -7.53 -13.74 1.32
CA GLY A 208 -7.79 -15.12 0.93
C GLY A 208 -6.59 -15.83 0.31
N VAL A 209 -5.37 -15.33 0.55
CA VAL A 209 -4.15 -15.91 0.01
C VAL A 209 -3.69 -17.12 0.83
N ILE A 210 -3.82 -17.05 2.15
CA ILE A 210 -3.45 -18.13 3.08
C ILE A 210 -4.61 -18.43 4.03
N GLY A 211 -4.68 -19.69 4.50
CA GLY A 211 -5.68 -20.17 5.45
C GLY A 211 -5.35 -19.86 6.91
#